data_AF-H8YVZ2-F1
#
_entry.id   AF-H8YVZ2-F1
#
_cell.length_a   1.000
_cell.length_b   1.000
_cell.length_c   1.000
_cell.angle_alpha   90.00
_cell.angle_beta   90.00
_cell.angle_gamma   90.00
#
_symmetry.space_group_name_H-M   'P 1'
#
loop_
_entity.id
_entity.type
_entity.pdbx_description
1 polymer ?
#
loop_
_entity_poly.entity_id
_entity_poly.type
_entity_poly.pdbx_seq_one_letter_code
_entity_poly.pdbx_strand_id
1 'polypeptide(L)'
;MTPAFLWHRACSILKLGQSKRGGGWPDALNIEHIATLHYYRDGDMAEALRSLLAAAIASGSLEPAGCDRIEGDEDYRLLARRMGLESRAPATRTRDIPMVSRGAYRDWPDRPDIPGDSPLHGWIDAPERPEESGDDWRRDPGIDPSEKQERAILETLKALGYDPLAVPNGGKAKARELCGIEYPELFSPTSFGTAWNRLKDAQKVRMKNHSRYSHRGAD
;
A
#
# COMPACT_ATOMS: atom_id res chain seq x y z
N MET A 1 21.23 8.60 -0.43
CA MET A 1 19.89 8.76 0.20
C MET A 1 19.19 7.40 0.10
N THR A 2 18.57 6.87 1.16
CA THR A 2 18.01 5.50 1.14
C THR A 2 16.62 5.46 0.49
N PRO A 3 16.20 4.34 -0.13
CA PRO A 3 14.84 4.19 -0.69
C PRO A 3 13.73 4.43 0.32
N ALA A 4 13.94 4.04 1.58
CA ALA A 4 13.00 4.27 2.68
C ALA A 4 12.78 5.77 2.95
N PHE A 5 13.86 6.57 2.95
CA PHE A 5 13.74 8.03 3.13
C PHE A 5 13.00 8.68 1.96
N LEU A 6 13.32 8.28 0.72
CA LEU A 6 12.66 8.79 -0.48
C LEU A 6 11.17 8.44 -0.50
N TRP A 7 10.81 7.22 -0.06
CA TRP A 7 9.43 6.80 0.09
C TRP A 7 8.69 7.65 1.13
N HIS A 8 9.24 7.85 2.32
CA HIS A 8 8.60 8.70 3.33
C HIS A 8 8.37 10.12 2.83
N ARG A 9 9.35 10.68 2.10
CA ARG A 9 9.22 11.99 1.46
C ARG A 9 8.11 12.00 0.40
N ALA A 10 8.03 10.97 -0.44
CA ALA A 10 6.96 10.82 -1.43
C ALA A 10 5.58 10.69 -0.80
N CYS A 11 5.43 9.90 0.28
CA CYS A 11 4.18 9.83 1.04
C CYS A 11 3.77 11.20 1.58
N SER A 12 4.73 11.99 2.07
CA SER A 12 4.45 13.35 2.55
C SER A 12 3.99 14.27 1.42
N ILE A 13 4.62 14.20 0.24
CA ILE A 13 4.27 15.03 -0.92
C ILE A 13 2.89 14.67 -1.46
N LEU A 14 2.64 13.37 -1.65
CA LEU A 14 1.43 12.85 -2.27
C LEU A 14 0.28 12.67 -1.27
N LYS A 15 0.50 12.95 0.02
CA LYS A 15 -0.42 12.66 1.13
C LYS A 15 -0.90 11.19 1.13
N LEU A 16 -0.05 10.28 0.64
CA LEU A 16 -0.35 8.85 0.69
C LEU A 16 -0.28 8.40 2.16
N GLY A 17 -1.33 7.76 2.66
CA GLY A 17 -1.31 7.17 3.99
C GLY A 17 -0.15 6.18 4.09
N GLN A 18 0.75 6.38 5.07
CA GLN A 18 1.88 5.47 5.32
C GLN A 18 1.44 4.02 5.57
N SER A 19 0.16 3.83 5.93
CA SER A 19 -0.48 2.55 6.21
C SER A 19 -0.94 1.77 4.98
N LYS A 20 -1.05 2.35 3.78
CA LYS A 20 -1.66 1.61 2.65
C LYS A 20 -0.77 0.51 2.07
N ARG A 21 0.55 0.53 2.32
CA ARG A 21 1.48 -0.52 1.85
C ARG A 21 2.61 -0.67 2.85
N GLY A 22 2.58 -1.74 3.65
CA GLY A 22 3.70 -2.14 4.51
C GLY A 22 4.94 -2.47 3.67
N GLY A 23 5.82 -1.48 3.46
CA GLY A 23 7.23 -1.74 3.18
C GLY A 23 7.72 -1.66 1.73
N GLY A 24 7.23 -0.75 0.89
CA GLY A 24 7.87 -0.52 -0.42
C GLY A 24 7.19 0.50 -1.31
N TRP A 25 7.94 0.94 -2.32
CA TRP A 25 7.39 1.70 -3.45
C TRP A 25 6.36 0.85 -4.23
N PRO A 26 5.29 1.46 -4.78
CA PRO A 26 4.37 0.76 -5.67
C PRO A 26 5.05 0.38 -6.99
N ASP A 27 4.56 -0.67 -7.65
CA ASP A 27 5.08 -1.09 -8.96
C ASP A 27 4.62 -0.19 -10.11
N ALA A 28 3.48 0.49 -9.91
CA ALA A 28 2.96 1.50 -10.82
C ALA A 28 2.49 2.74 -10.06
N LEU A 29 2.65 3.90 -10.69
CA LEU A 29 2.14 5.17 -10.20
C LEU A 29 1.17 5.75 -11.24
N ASN A 30 0.11 6.41 -10.79
CA ASN A 30 -0.73 7.18 -11.70
C ASN A 30 0.04 8.41 -12.24
N ILE A 31 -0.35 8.92 -13.40
CA ILE A 31 0.37 10.02 -14.07
C ILE A 31 0.44 11.30 -13.22
N GLU A 32 -0.53 11.53 -12.32
CA GLU A 32 -0.51 12.68 -11.40
C GLU A 32 0.57 12.51 -10.33
N HIS A 33 0.74 11.30 -9.78
CA HIS A 33 1.81 10.98 -8.85
C HIS A 33 3.19 11.14 -9.50
N ILE A 34 3.37 10.62 -10.72
CA ILE A 34 4.65 10.73 -11.45
C ILE A 34 5.01 12.20 -11.65
N ALA A 35 4.07 12.99 -12.19
CA ALA A 35 4.28 14.41 -12.41
C ALA A 35 4.60 15.18 -11.13
N THR A 36 3.85 14.89 -10.05
CA THR A 36 4.07 15.54 -8.75
C THR A 36 5.40 15.14 -8.13
N LEU A 37 5.85 13.88 -8.24
CA LEU A 37 7.16 13.47 -7.72
C LEU A 37 8.30 14.06 -8.55
N HIS A 38 8.10 14.20 -9.86
CA HIS A 38 9.09 14.81 -10.75
C HIS A 38 9.25 16.31 -10.46
N TYR A 39 8.14 17.05 -10.35
CA TYR A 39 8.10 18.51 -10.18
C TYR A 39 7.39 18.93 -8.90
N TYR A 40 7.75 18.36 -7.75
CA TYR A 40 7.04 18.59 -6.47
C TYR A 40 7.06 20.04 -5.95
N ARG A 41 7.88 20.91 -6.55
CA ARG A 41 7.97 22.35 -6.24
C ARG A 41 7.37 23.25 -7.32
N ASP A 42 7.03 22.69 -8.48
CA ASP A 42 6.63 23.45 -9.66
C ASP A 42 5.36 22.84 -10.26
N GLY A 43 4.22 23.46 -9.92
CA GLY A 43 2.91 22.97 -10.33
C GLY A 43 2.68 23.06 -11.84
N ASP A 44 3.23 24.06 -12.50
CA ASP A 44 3.05 24.26 -13.94
C ASP A 44 3.84 23.20 -14.73
N MET A 45 5.06 22.91 -14.29
CA MET A 45 5.85 21.82 -14.87
C MET A 45 5.24 20.43 -14.57
N ALA A 46 4.66 20.24 -13.38
CA ALA A 46 3.90 19.03 -13.08
C ALA A 46 2.70 18.88 -14.03
N GLU A 47 1.94 19.95 -14.26
CA GLU A 47 0.81 19.95 -15.19
C GLU A 47 1.23 19.64 -16.64
N ALA A 48 2.34 20.24 -17.08
CA ALA A 48 2.91 19.99 -18.41
C ALA A 48 3.33 18.52 -18.56
N LEU A 49 4.02 17.94 -17.58
CA LEU A 49 4.41 16.54 -17.60
C LEU A 49 3.19 15.60 -17.55
N ARG A 50 2.17 15.93 -16.74
CA ARG A 50 0.92 15.17 -16.73
C ARG A 50 0.28 15.14 -18.12
N SER A 51 0.20 16.29 -18.78
CA SER A 51 -0.34 16.43 -20.13
C SER A 51 0.47 15.62 -21.15
N LEU A 52 1.81 15.67 -21.04
CA LEU A 52 2.72 14.90 -21.89
C LEU A 52 2.50 13.38 -21.71
N LEU A 53 2.45 12.90 -20.47
CA LEU A 53 2.18 11.49 -20.15
C LEU A 53 0.83 11.04 -20.72
N ALA A 54 -0.22 11.84 -20.56
CA ALA A 54 -1.55 11.53 -21.10
C ALA A 54 -1.53 11.44 -22.64
N ALA A 55 -0.85 12.38 -23.31
CA ALA A 55 -0.70 12.36 -24.76
C ALA A 55 0.11 11.13 -25.23
N ALA A 56 1.17 10.77 -24.51
CA ALA A 56 2.01 9.62 -24.82
C ALA A 56 1.24 8.29 -24.69
N ILE A 57 0.38 8.17 -23.67
CA ILE A 57 -0.52 7.02 -23.51
C ILE A 57 -1.56 6.99 -24.64
N ALA A 58 -2.15 8.13 -24.98
CA ALA A 58 -3.15 8.21 -26.05
C ALA A 58 -2.57 7.88 -27.44
N SER A 59 -1.29 8.20 -27.69
CA SER A 59 -0.59 7.85 -28.93
C SER A 59 -0.06 6.43 -28.96
N GLY A 60 -0.06 5.71 -27.83
CA GLY A 60 0.52 4.39 -27.67
C GLY A 60 2.05 4.36 -27.52
N SER A 61 2.69 5.53 -27.40
CA SER A 61 4.14 5.64 -27.14
C SER A 61 4.53 5.29 -25.69
N LEU A 62 3.55 5.29 -24.78
CA LEU A 62 3.70 4.87 -23.39
C LEU A 62 2.60 3.89 -23.01
N GLU A 63 2.96 2.65 -22.65
CA GLU A 63 1.98 1.62 -22.31
C GLU A 63 1.42 1.82 -20.89
N PRO A 64 0.09 1.91 -20.71
CA PRO A 64 -0.51 2.03 -19.38
C PRO A 64 -0.54 0.69 -18.64
N ALA A 65 -0.28 0.71 -17.34
CA ALA A 65 -0.32 -0.46 -16.45
C ALA A 65 -1.71 -0.69 -15.80
N GLY A 66 -2.73 0.04 -16.26
CA GLY A 66 -4.09 0.05 -15.69
C GLY A 66 -4.56 1.45 -15.34
N CYS A 67 -5.56 1.54 -14.47
CA CYS A 67 -6.14 2.81 -14.01
C CYS A 67 -6.33 2.82 -12.50
N ASP A 68 -6.05 3.98 -11.88
CA ASP A 68 -6.38 4.29 -10.50
C ASP A 68 -7.71 5.05 -10.48
N ARG A 69 -8.73 4.49 -9.82
CA ARG A 69 -10.06 5.07 -9.77
C ARG A 69 -10.16 6.02 -8.59
N ILE A 70 -10.23 7.31 -8.86
CA ILE A 70 -10.49 8.32 -7.84
C ILE A 70 -11.98 8.55 -7.74
N GLU A 71 -12.56 8.13 -6.62
CA GLU A 71 -13.97 8.41 -6.31
C GLU A 71 -14.20 9.91 -6.18
N GLY A 72 -15.27 10.36 -6.83
CA GLY A 72 -15.73 11.74 -6.70
C GLY A 72 -16.21 12.07 -5.29
N ASP A 73 -16.29 13.37 -4.98
CA ASP A 73 -16.84 13.86 -3.70
C ASP A 73 -18.38 13.82 -3.65
N GLU A 74 -19.02 13.08 -4.55
CA GLU A 74 -20.47 13.08 -4.73
C GLU A 74 -21.19 12.58 -3.48
N ASP A 75 -20.69 11.51 -2.85
CA ASP A 75 -21.20 10.99 -1.59
C ASP A 75 -20.98 11.98 -0.42
N TYR A 76 -19.84 12.65 -0.40
CA TYR A 76 -19.55 13.71 0.58
C TYR A 76 -20.50 14.90 0.42
N ARG A 77 -20.91 15.25 -0.81
CA ARG A 77 -21.91 16.30 -1.06
C ARG A 77 -23.31 15.88 -0.70
N LEU A 78 -23.69 14.64 -0.99
CA LEU A 78 -24.97 14.10 -0.56
C LEU A 78 -25.07 14.18 0.98
N LEU A 79 -23.98 13.86 1.67
CA LEU A 79 -23.88 14.02 3.12
C LEU A 79 -23.90 15.48 3.57
N ALA A 80 -23.11 16.37 2.95
CA ALA A 80 -23.09 17.80 3.27
C ALA A 80 -24.45 18.46 3.07
N ARG A 81 -25.17 18.13 1.99
CA ARG A 81 -26.55 18.56 1.73
C ARG A 81 -27.51 18.07 2.80
N ARG A 82 -27.40 16.80 3.24
CA ARG A 82 -28.19 16.28 4.37
C ARG A 82 -27.93 17.04 5.67
N MET A 83 -26.73 17.59 5.84
CA MET A 83 -26.35 18.41 6.98
C MET A 83 -26.63 19.92 6.81
N GLY A 84 -27.28 20.34 5.72
CA GLY A 84 -27.57 21.76 5.45
C GLY A 84 -26.34 22.60 5.07
N LEU A 85 -25.23 21.96 4.69
CA LEU A 85 -24.01 22.61 4.23
C LEU A 85 -24.04 22.76 2.70
N GLU A 86 -23.88 23.98 2.20
CA GLU A 86 -23.73 24.25 0.76
C GLU A 86 -22.26 24.20 0.35
N SER A 87 -21.85 23.17 -0.38
CA SER A 87 -20.54 23.16 -1.04
C SER A 87 -20.60 23.97 -2.34
N ARG A 88 -19.82 25.04 -2.43
CA ARG A 88 -19.71 25.91 -3.62
C ARG A 88 -18.72 25.42 -4.67
N ALA A 89 -17.92 24.40 -4.38
CA ALA A 89 -16.98 23.84 -5.34
C ALA A 89 -17.72 23.03 -6.44
N PRO A 90 -17.20 22.90 -7.66
CA PRO A 90 -17.74 21.96 -8.67
C PRO A 90 -17.55 20.51 -8.22
N ALA A 91 -18.51 19.62 -8.53
CA ALA A 91 -18.47 18.22 -8.11
C ALA A 91 -17.29 17.53 -8.78
N THR A 92 -16.45 16.89 -7.97
CA THR A 92 -15.37 16.08 -8.51
C THR A 92 -16.04 14.82 -9.03
N ARG A 93 -16.08 14.63 -10.34
CA ARG A 93 -16.59 13.38 -10.90
C ARG A 93 -15.60 12.26 -10.61
N THR A 94 -16.12 11.07 -10.35
CA THR A 94 -15.30 9.86 -10.36
C THR A 94 -14.55 9.79 -11.68
N ARG A 95 -13.23 9.59 -11.61
CA ARG A 95 -12.37 9.55 -12.79
C ARG A 95 -11.34 8.43 -12.67
N ASP A 96 -11.08 7.79 -13.80
CA ASP A 96 -10.02 6.80 -13.95
C ASP A 96 -8.75 7.51 -14.42
N ILE A 97 -7.68 7.38 -13.65
CA ILE A 97 -6.39 8.00 -13.96
C ILE A 97 -5.43 6.91 -14.42
N PRO A 98 -4.86 7.02 -15.64
CA PRO A 98 -3.91 6.03 -16.13
C PRO A 98 -2.73 5.83 -15.18
N MET A 99 -2.35 4.57 -15.00
CA MET A 99 -1.16 4.16 -14.28
C MET A 99 -0.04 3.83 -15.24
N VAL A 100 1.19 4.10 -14.84
CA VAL A 100 2.41 3.77 -15.59
C VAL A 100 3.30 2.95 -14.68
N SER A 101 3.74 1.79 -15.19
CA SER A 101 4.67 0.93 -14.47
C SER A 101 6.06 1.58 -14.39
N ARG A 102 6.87 1.13 -13.45
CA ARG A 102 8.26 1.58 -13.31
C ARG A 102 9.07 1.35 -14.58
N GLY A 103 8.97 0.16 -15.16
CA GLY A 103 9.64 -0.21 -16.42
C GLY A 103 9.17 0.68 -17.57
N ALA A 104 7.86 0.83 -17.76
CA ALA A 104 7.31 1.65 -18.83
C ALA A 104 7.78 3.11 -18.73
N TYR A 105 7.76 3.70 -17.52
CA TYR A 105 8.27 5.06 -17.35
C TYR A 105 9.78 5.16 -17.52
N ARG A 106 10.55 4.15 -17.05
CA ARG A 106 12.01 4.13 -17.15
C ARG A 106 12.47 4.12 -18.60
N ASP A 107 11.79 3.33 -19.42
CA ASP A 107 12.17 3.02 -20.79
C ASP A 107 11.45 3.93 -21.82
N TRP A 108 10.62 4.87 -21.35
CA TRP A 108 9.90 5.82 -22.18
C TRP A 108 10.86 6.83 -22.86
N PRO A 109 10.92 6.87 -24.21
CA PRO A 109 11.90 7.69 -24.93
C PRO A 109 11.74 9.20 -24.73
N ASP A 110 10.51 9.68 -24.52
CA ASP A 110 10.22 11.11 -24.36
C ASP A 110 10.25 11.56 -22.89
N ARG A 111 10.76 10.71 -21.99
CA ARG A 111 10.82 11.03 -20.56
C ARG A 111 11.76 12.23 -20.34
N PRO A 112 11.31 13.29 -19.62
CA PRO A 112 12.18 14.39 -19.25
C PRO A 112 13.26 13.97 -18.23
N ASP A 113 14.35 14.74 -18.20
CA ASP A 113 15.41 14.57 -17.21
C ASP A 113 14.88 14.77 -15.78
N ILE A 114 15.18 13.80 -14.91
CA ILE A 114 14.69 13.80 -13.53
C ILE A 114 15.61 14.67 -12.66
N PRO A 115 15.09 15.71 -11.98
CA PRO A 115 15.89 16.52 -11.05
C PRO A 115 16.61 15.65 -10.01
N GLY A 116 17.85 15.97 -9.69
CA GLY A 116 18.68 15.13 -8.80
C GLY A 116 18.13 14.97 -7.37
N ASP A 117 17.24 15.86 -6.93
CA ASP A 117 16.56 15.80 -5.63
C ASP A 117 15.15 15.19 -5.69
N SER A 118 14.71 14.75 -6.88
CA SER A 118 13.40 14.16 -7.08
C SER A 118 13.27 12.82 -6.35
N PRO A 119 12.18 12.58 -5.61
CA PRO A 119 11.89 11.27 -5.02
C PRO A 119 11.68 10.17 -6.06
N LEU A 120 11.45 10.53 -7.33
CA LEU A 120 11.17 9.60 -8.41
C LEU A 120 12.38 8.69 -8.73
N HIS A 121 13.61 9.17 -8.49
CA HIS A 121 14.82 8.32 -8.55
C HIS A 121 14.68 7.10 -7.63
N GLY A 122 14.19 7.31 -6.41
CA GLY A 122 13.98 6.22 -5.45
C GLY A 122 12.91 5.22 -5.89
N TRP A 123 11.92 5.68 -6.66
CA TRP A 123 10.91 4.81 -7.25
C TRP A 123 11.49 3.99 -8.41
N ILE A 124 12.23 4.62 -9.33
CA ILE A 124 12.80 3.97 -10.53
C ILE A 124 13.90 2.97 -10.17
N ASP A 125 14.74 3.32 -9.21
CA ASP A 125 15.87 2.49 -8.78
C ASP A 125 15.48 1.45 -7.72
N ALA A 126 14.25 1.52 -7.20
CA ALA A 126 13.77 0.49 -6.30
C ALA A 126 13.82 -0.87 -7.03
N PRO A 127 14.26 -1.95 -6.35
CA PRO A 127 14.15 -3.27 -6.93
C PRO A 127 12.67 -3.50 -7.29
N GLU A 128 12.43 -4.05 -8.48
CA GLU A 128 11.11 -4.59 -8.79
C GLU A 128 10.75 -5.53 -7.66
N ARG A 129 9.54 -5.37 -7.13
CA ARG A 129 9.05 -6.34 -6.18
C ARG A 129 9.13 -7.66 -6.95
N PRO A 130 9.84 -8.69 -6.44
CA PRO A 130 9.82 -9.98 -7.12
C PRO A 130 8.35 -10.27 -7.39
N GLU A 131 7.99 -10.51 -8.66
CA GLU A 131 6.62 -10.83 -9.04
C GLU A 131 6.12 -11.81 -7.98
N GLU A 132 5.22 -11.34 -7.11
CA GLU A 132 4.66 -12.20 -6.08
C GLU A 132 3.87 -13.22 -6.88
N SER A 133 4.54 -14.34 -7.14
CA SER A 133 4.18 -15.31 -8.17
C SER A 133 2.79 -15.80 -7.90
N GLY A 134 1.79 -15.30 -8.64
CA GLY A 134 0.51 -15.94 -8.93
C GLY A 134 -0.38 -16.41 -7.76
N ASP A 135 0.05 -16.36 -6.52
CA ASP A 135 -0.69 -16.79 -5.35
C ASP A 135 -1.27 -15.53 -4.70
N ASP A 136 -2.18 -14.86 -5.41
CA ASP A 136 -3.19 -14.03 -4.73
C ASP A 136 -4.15 -14.97 -4.00
N TRP A 137 -3.60 -15.67 -3.00
CA TRP A 137 -4.28 -16.62 -2.14
C TRP A 137 -5.48 -15.96 -1.45
N ARG A 138 -5.50 -14.62 -1.39
CA ARG A 138 -6.62 -13.83 -0.88
C ARG A 138 -7.87 -14.08 -1.72
N ARG A 139 -7.73 -14.21 -3.04
CA ARG A 139 -8.84 -14.43 -3.98
C ARG A 139 -9.02 -15.87 -4.41
N ASP A 140 -8.05 -16.75 -4.16
CA ASP A 140 -8.17 -18.17 -4.52
C ASP A 140 -9.35 -18.84 -3.79
N PRO A 141 -10.39 -19.31 -4.51
CA PRO A 141 -11.53 -19.99 -3.89
C PRO A 141 -11.16 -21.39 -3.37
N GLY A 142 -10.03 -21.96 -3.76
CA GLY A 142 -9.54 -23.27 -3.32
C GLY A 142 -8.89 -23.28 -1.93
N ILE A 143 -8.61 -22.11 -1.35
CA ILE A 143 -7.99 -21.98 -0.03
C ILE A 143 -9.07 -21.72 1.02
N ASP A 144 -9.06 -22.53 2.08
CA ASP A 144 -10.01 -22.41 3.18
C ASP A 144 -9.89 -21.02 3.86
N PRO A 145 -11.02 -20.35 4.22
CA PRO A 145 -10.98 -19.06 4.91
C PRO A 145 -10.11 -19.04 6.17
N SER A 146 -10.02 -20.16 6.89
CA SER A 146 -9.16 -20.30 8.06
C SER A 146 -7.68 -20.28 7.70
N GLU A 147 -7.30 -20.89 6.59
CA GLU A 147 -5.93 -20.87 6.06
C GLU A 147 -5.56 -19.47 5.56
N LYS A 148 -6.50 -18.76 4.91
CA LYS A 148 -6.32 -17.36 4.51
C LYS A 148 -5.99 -16.47 5.71
N GLN A 149 -6.71 -16.61 6.82
CA GLN A 149 -6.42 -15.89 8.06
C GLN A 149 -5.03 -16.22 8.61
N GLU A 150 -4.63 -17.50 8.57
CA GLU A 150 -3.31 -17.93 9.04
C GLU A 150 -2.17 -17.33 8.20
N ARG A 151 -2.31 -17.36 6.87
CA ARG A 151 -1.37 -16.74 5.94
C ARG A 151 -1.26 -15.22 6.17
N ALA A 152 -2.40 -14.52 6.32
CA ALA A 152 -2.42 -13.08 6.59
C ALA A 152 -1.64 -12.71 7.86
N ILE A 153 -1.79 -13.49 8.94
CA ILE A 153 -1.05 -13.24 10.19
C ILE A 153 0.45 -13.42 9.98
N LEU A 154 0.87 -14.48 9.30
CA LEU A 154 2.29 -14.76 9.05
C LEU A 154 2.93 -13.70 8.15
N GLU A 155 2.22 -13.27 7.10
CA GLU A 155 2.65 -12.14 6.25
C GLU A 155 2.79 -10.85 7.06
N THR A 156 1.81 -10.55 7.91
CA THR A 156 1.84 -9.35 8.77
C THR A 156 3.03 -9.39 9.73
N LEU A 157 3.32 -10.53 10.34
CA LEU A 157 4.50 -10.69 11.22
C LEU A 157 5.80 -10.48 10.46
N LYS A 158 5.91 -11.05 9.24
CA LYS A 158 7.06 -10.86 8.36
C LYS A 158 7.24 -9.38 7.97
N ALA A 159 6.16 -8.70 7.60
CA ALA A 159 6.17 -7.27 7.27
C ALA A 159 6.60 -6.38 8.45
N LEU A 160 6.25 -6.79 9.68
CA LEU A 160 6.71 -6.16 10.92
C LEU A 160 8.18 -6.47 11.27
N GLY A 161 8.85 -7.34 10.52
CA GLY A 161 10.20 -7.81 10.81
C GLY A 161 10.27 -8.73 12.03
N TYR A 162 9.16 -9.40 12.39
CA TYR A 162 9.11 -10.34 13.49
C TYR A 162 9.33 -11.76 13.00
N ASP A 163 10.17 -12.52 13.72
CA ASP A 163 10.22 -13.97 13.59
C ASP A 163 8.92 -14.56 14.18
N PRO A 164 8.11 -15.31 13.40
CA PRO A 164 6.89 -15.94 13.89
C PRO A 164 7.11 -16.82 15.13
N LEU A 165 8.28 -17.43 15.29
CA LEU A 165 8.61 -18.29 16.43
C LEU A 165 9.21 -17.52 17.63
N ALA A 166 9.41 -16.21 17.50
CA ALA A 166 9.96 -15.35 18.54
C ALA A 166 9.30 -13.96 18.58
N VAL A 167 7.97 -13.91 18.50
CA VAL A 167 7.20 -12.66 18.47
C VAL A 167 7.43 -11.85 19.76
N PRO A 168 7.82 -10.57 19.68
CA PRO A 168 8.08 -9.74 20.86
C PRO A 168 6.79 -9.46 21.66
N ASN A 169 6.96 -9.03 22.92
CA ASN A 169 5.84 -8.55 23.73
C ASN A 169 5.13 -7.40 23.01
N GLY A 170 3.80 -7.43 22.96
CA GLY A 170 2.99 -6.48 22.19
C GLY A 170 2.90 -6.77 20.69
N GLY A 171 3.77 -7.63 20.14
CA GLY A 171 3.77 -7.98 18.70
C GLY A 171 2.45 -8.58 18.24
N LYS A 172 1.81 -9.42 19.05
CA LYS A 172 0.46 -9.96 18.79
C LYS A 172 -0.59 -8.85 18.64
N ALA A 173 -0.57 -7.85 19.52
CA ALA A 173 -1.55 -6.76 19.47
C ALA A 173 -1.36 -5.89 18.23
N LYS A 174 -0.11 -5.61 17.86
CA LYS A 174 0.23 -4.86 16.65
C LYS A 174 -0.12 -5.62 15.38
N ALA A 175 0.14 -6.94 15.34
CA ALA A 175 -0.28 -7.78 14.23
C ALA A 175 -1.81 -7.81 14.10
N ARG A 176 -2.55 -7.86 15.21
CA ARG A 176 -4.03 -7.80 15.21
C ARG A 176 -4.55 -6.51 14.59
N GLU A 177 -3.99 -5.37 15.01
CA GLU A 177 -4.37 -4.06 14.50
C GLU A 177 -4.13 -3.97 12.98
N LEU A 178 -2.94 -4.35 12.51
CA LEU A 178 -2.61 -4.33 11.09
C LEU A 178 -3.44 -5.31 10.29
N CYS A 179 -3.66 -6.54 10.79
CA CYS A 179 -4.53 -7.51 10.13
C CYS A 179 -5.96 -6.97 9.92
N GLY A 180 -6.50 -6.23 10.89
CA GLY A 180 -7.83 -5.61 10.77
C GLY A 180 -7.89 -4.44 9.78
N ILE A 181 -6.76 -3.78 9.52
CA ILE A 181 -6.66 -2.67 8.55
C ILE A 181 -6.40 -3.21 7.14
N GLU A 182 -5.49 -4.17 7.00
CA GLU A 182 -5.03 -4.66 5.71
C GLU A 182 -5.90 -5.78 5.12
N TYR A 183 -6.63 -6.52 5.98
CA TYR A 183 -7.49 -7.65 5.58
C TYR A 183 -8.88 -7.60 6.26
N PRO A 184 -9.64 -6.49 6.12
CA PRO A 184 -10.91 -6.30 6.82
C PRO A 184 -11.96 -7.37 6.46
N GLU A 185 -11.87 -7.98 5.29
CA GLU A 185 -12.73 -9.07 4.82
C GLU A 185 -12.42 -10.42 5.49
N LEU A 186 -11.18 -10.60 5.97
CA LEU A 186 -10.75 -11.84 6.62
C LEU A 186 -10.95 -11.81 8.14
N PHE A 187 -10.90 -10.61 8.76
CA PHE A 187 -10.88 -10.48 10.22
C PHE A 187 -12.07 -9.72 10.82
N SER A 188 -12.93 -10.45 11.52
CA SER A 188 -13.84 -9.91 12.55
C SER A 188 -13.12 -9.65 13.88
N PRO A 189 -13.73 -8.92 14.84
CA PRO A 189 -13.13 -8.63 16.15
C PRO A 189 -12.64 -9.87 16.91
N THR A 190 -13.25 -11.03 16.73
CA THR A 190 -12.91 -12.28 17.43
C THR A 190 -12.04 -13.23 16.61
N SER A 191 -12.18 -13.22 15.29
CA SER A 191 -11.52 -14.16 14.37
C SER A 191 -10.00 -14.21 14.47
N PHE A 192 -9.34 -13.05 14.69
CA PHE A 192 -7.87 -12.99 14.83
C PHE A 192 -7.40 -13.84 16.02
N GLY A 193 -8.13 -13.82 17.14
CA GLY A 193 -7.79 -14.61 18.32
C GLY A 193 -7.83 -16.10 18.02
N THR A 194 -8.86 -16.55 17.31
CA THR A 194 -9.03 -17.95 16.89
C THR A 194 -7.92 -18.39 15.94
N ALA A 195 -7.65 -17.61 14.88
CA ALA A 195 -6.59 -17.92 13.92
C ALA A 195 -5.20 -17.94 14.58
N TRP A 196 -4.93 -16.99 15.48
CA TRP A 196 -3.69 -16.97 16.27
C TRP A 196 -3.53 -18.23 17.12
N ASN A 197 -4.60 -18.69 17.76
CA ASN A 197 -4.56 -19.90 18.58
C ASN A 197 -4.29 -21.14 17.72
N ARG A 198 -4.92 -21.27 16.55
CA ARG A 198 -4.60 -22.35 15.60
C ARG A 198 -3.13 -22.35 15.17
N LEU A 199 -2.57 -21.18 14.85
CA LEU A 199 -1.14 -21.05 14.54
C LEU A 199 -0.25 -21.45 15.72
N LYS A 200 -0.66 -21.11 16.96
CA LYS A 200 0.07 -21.45 18.18
C LYS A 200 0.04 -22.95 18.41
N ASP A 201 -1.12 -23.58 18.28
CA ASP A 201 -1.33 -25.01 18.47
C ASP A 201 -0.58 -25.83 17.40
N ALA A 202 -0.53 -25.31 16.17
CA ALA A 202 0.28 -25.85 15.07
C ALA A 202 1.79 -25.51 15.18
N GLN A 203 2.23 -24.87 16.28
CA GLN A 203 3.61 -24.43 16.51
C GLN A 203 4.21 -23.53 15.43
N LYS A 204 3.37 -22.82 14.66
CA LYS A 204 3.78 -21.86 13.63
C LYS A 204 4.04 -20.46 14.18
N VAL A 205 3.49 -20.15 15.37
CA VAL A 205 3.79 -18.90 16.08
C VAL A 205 4.11 -19.14 17.56
N ARG A 206 5.03 -18.34 18.10
CA ARG A 206 5.40 -18.38 19.52
C ARG A 206 5.87 -17.01 20.02
N MET A 207 5.47 -16.65 21.24
CA MET A 207 5.92 -15.43 21.91
C MET A 207 7.33 -15.61 22.48
N LYS A 208 8.21 -14.62 22.33
CA LYS A 208 9.62 -14.63 22.76
C LYS A 208 9.82 -14.93 24.26
N ASN A 209 8.88 -14.54 25.12
CA ASN A 209 9.00 -14.64 26.59
C ASN A 209 8.16 -15.76 27.23
N HIS A 210 7.83 -16.83 26.50
CA HIS A 210 6.98 -17.90 27.04
C HIS A 210 7.58 -18.56 28.31
N SER A 211 8.91 -18.57 28.47
CA SER A 211 9.60 -19.20 29.61
C SER A 211 9.55 -18.39 30.91
N ARG A 212 9.34 -17.07 30.87
CA ARG A 212 9.32 -16.23 32.10
C ARG A 212 8.01 -16.34 32.89
N TYR A 213 6.95 -16.89 32.30
CA TYR A 213 5.63 -17.01 32.94
C TYR A 213 5.25 -18.44 33.32
N SER A 214 6.04 -19.46 32.96
CA SER A 214 5.76 -20.86 33.31
C SER A 214 6.28 -21.30 34.69
N HIS A 215 6.93 -20.41 35.46
CA HIS A 215 7.59 -20.76 36.74
C HIS A 215 7.12 -19.90 37.93
N ARG A 216 5.87 -19.40 37.94
CA ARG A 216 5.37 -18.56 39.03
C ARG A 216 4.14 -19.11 39.76
N GLY A 217 4.04 -20.44 39.87
CA GLY A 217 2.91 -21.13 40.52
C GLY A 217 3.29 -22.39 41.30
N ALA A 218 4.55 -22.53 41.72
CA ALA A 218 4.99 -23.61 42.59
C ALA A 218 6.08 -23.07 43.52
N ASP A 219 5.65 -22.26 44.49
CA ASP A 219 6.28 -22.07 45.81
C ASP A 219 5.19 -21.54 46.75
#